data_AF-A0A9E5GG07-F1
#
_entry.id   AF-A0A9E5GG07-F1
#
_cell.length_a   1.000
_cell.length_b   1.000
_cell.length_c   1.000
_cell.angle_alpha   90.00
_cell.angle_beta   90.00
_cell.angle_gamma   90.00
#
_symmetry.space_group_name_H-M   'P 1'
#
loop_
_entity.id
_entity.type
_entity.pdbx_description
1 polymer ?
#
loop_
_entity_poly.entity_id
_entity_poly.type
_entity_poly.pdbx_seq_one_letter_code
_entity_poly.pdbx_strand_id
1 'polypeptide(L)'
;MKAVCDFTTIKTLADQGELFPAPTCFLPLMGKPFIQHVVEYIERLQIQEFAVYLSQYADEIEQFLGDGERWGVKITYHLLKRDGNVEQRISKAKEYAEDELILICNALSLVLLEPRHLEQAGIFVAEAQKETPTGWRVCTKSQLLSPDLSKTSVAHLSVVDAEAYRKSVKYMMDTNGQGFIVLGKNADQGIWIGPGSKIASSSKIIPPVYIGSQVNIAQDVIVGPYAEIGNGCIIDEATTVIDSSLLEGSYLGKYLTVQGCLVQQNQVWNIALSALYRASDDILFSSVNEQDSKKPMLRVPLFSRFLALVLGLATLPILLVLYIFQRYIFKKLPQPLTVVVHPQQSLGFAALDSLKTRKLSILRRRKETQGSIYKHFWWHLIPGFWLIVANKARFFGIPYKSIEDFKKLSKDWQGLYLKSIPGIICEADVLYDSYPGEDLLFASEMYYTVMESPKYNASLFLRYVK
;
A
#
# COMPACT_ATOMS: atom_id res chain seq x y z
N MET A 1 13.12 27.04 20.33
CA MET A 1 13.85 26.29 19.29
C MET A 1 12.82 25.71 18.34
N LYS A 2 12.97 26.04 17.07
CA LYS A 2 12.13 25.55 15.97
C LYS A 2 12.95 24.59 15.10
N ALA A 3 12.29 23.60 14.51
CA ALA A 3 12.90 22.75 13.51
C ALA A 3 12.58 23.29 12.10
N VAL A 4 13.62 23.56 11.32
CA VAL A 4 13.49 23.88 9.90
C VAL A 4 13.86 22.66 9.09
N CYS A 5 12.83 22.06 8.49
CA CYS A 5 12.94 20.86 7.67
C CYS A 5 13.12 21.26 6.20
N ASP A 6 14.35 21.16 5.69
CA ASP A 6 14.64 21.34 4.27
C ASP A 6 14.36 20.03 3.51
N PHE A 7 13.13 19.91 3.01
CA PHE A 7 12.68 18.79 2.19
C PHE A 7 12.61 19.17 0.70
N THR A 8 13.33 20.23 0.30
CA THR A 8 13.39 20.66 -1.10
C THR A 8 14.28 19.75 -1.95
N THR A 9 15.25 19.08 -1.33
CA THR A 9 16.22 18.21 -2.01
C THR A 9 15.91 16.74 -1.72
N ILE A 10 14.94 16.19 -2.43
CA ILE A 10 14.60 14.77 -2.43
C ILE A 10 15.12 14.15 -3.71
N LYS A 11 15.66 12.94 -3.62
CA LYS A 11 16.18 12.22 -4.77
C LYS A 11 15.33 10.98 -5.00
N THR A 12 15.35 10.49 -6.23
CA THR A 12 15.03 9.10 -6.53
C THR A 12 16.34 8.37 -6.77
N LEU A 13 16.38 7.07 -6.47
CA LEU A 13 17.53 6.25 -6.86
C LEU A 13 17.52 6.13 -8.38
N ALA A 14 18.62 6.48 -9.05
CA ALA A 14 18.69 6.53 -10.51
C ALA A 14 20.03 6.00 -11.00
N ASP A 15 20.00 5.12 -12.01
CA ASP A 15 21.20 4.59 -12.67
C ASP A 15 21.01 4.65 -14.19
N GLN A 16 22.03 5.16 -14.90
CA GLN A 16 22.11 5.22 -16.37
C GLN A 16 20.84 5.65 -17.12
N GLY A 17 20.02 6.54 -16.54
CA GLY A 17 18.80 7.08 -17.16
C GLY A 17 17.50 6.39 -16.77
N GLU A 18 17.55 5.31 -15.98
CA GLU A 18 16.36 4.69 -15.39
C GLU A 18 16.17 5.12 -13.92
N LEU A 19 14.91 5.42 -13.56
CA LEU A 19 14.53 5.92 -12.24
C LEU A 19 13.83 4.82 -11.46
N PHE A 20 14.32 4.58 -10.24
CA PHE A 20 13.61 3.80 -9.24
C PHE A 20 12.37 4.59 -8.77
N PRO A 21 11.19 3.96 -8.67
CA PRO A 21 9.92 4.66 -8.57
C PRO A 21 9.66 5.30 -7.20
N ALA A 22 10.31 4.83 -6.13
CA ALA A 22 10.14 5.41 -4.80
C ALA A 22 11.09 6.61 -4.57
N PRO A 23 10.58 7.78 -4.14
CA PRO A 23 11.42 8.84 -3.59
C PRO A 23 12.16 8.32 -2.35
N THR A 24 13.43 8.69 -2.20
CA THR A 24 14.28 8.13 -1.15
C THR A 24 13.77 8.39 0.26
N CYS A 25 13.12 9.53 0.49
CA CYS A 25 12.53 9.87 1.79
C CYS A 25 11.35 8.96 2.20
N PHE A 26 10.72 8.28 1.24
CA PHE A 26 9.64 7.33 1.47
C PHE A 26 10.11 5.88 1.54
N LEU A 27 11.41 5.61 1.34
CA LEU A 27 11.94 4.26 1.54
C LEU A 27 11.64 3.81 2.98
N PRO A 28 11.04 2.63 3.17
CA PRO A 28 10.73 2.12 4.49
C PRO A 28 12.01 1.71 5.20
N LEU A 29 12.11 2.06 6.47
CA LEU A 29 13.17 1.62 7.36
C LEU A 29 12.51 0.93 8.55
N MET A 30 12.63 -0.39 8.64
CA MET A 30 11.88 -1.24 9.56
C MET A 30 10.36 -0.99 9.44
N GLY A 31 9.88 -0.92 8.20
CA GLY A 31 8.45 -0.80 7.85
C GLY A 31 7.80 0.56 8.05
N LYS A 32 8.53 1.60 8.43
CA LYS A 32 8.05 2.99 8.42
C LYS A 32 8.81 3.83 7.39
N PRO A 33 8.17 4.75 6.66
CA PRO A 33 8.87 5.68 5.78
C PRO A 33 9.97 6.45 6.51
N PHE A 34 11.12 6.66 5.86
CA PHE A 34 12.25 7.35 6.47
C PHE A 34 11.89 8.76 7.00
N ILE A 35 11.11 9.52 6.24
CA ILE A 35 10.62 10.85 6.66
C ILE A 35 9.81 10.81 7.96
N GLN A 36 9.10 9.72 8.23
CA GLN A 36 8.37 9.54 9.49
C GLN A 36 9.34 9.40 10.67
N HIS A 37 10.44 8.65 10.50
CA HIS A 37 11.47 8.55 11.54
C HIS A 37 12.09 9.91 11.84
N VAL A 38 12.29 10.76 10.82
CA VAL A 38 12.81 12.13 11.00
C VAL A 38 11.89 12.96 11.89
N VAL A 39 10.59 13.00 11.59
CA VAL A 39 9.62 13.77 12.36
C VAL A 39 9.48 13.24 13.79
N GLU A 40 9.33 11.92 13.96
CA GLU A 40 9.24 11.28 15.28
C GLU A 40 10.51 11.52 16.11
N TYR A 41 11.68 11.53 15.48
CA TYR A 41 12.94 11.77 16.18
C TYR A 41 13.09 13.21 16.66
N ILE A 42 12.71 14.19 15.83
CA ILE A 42 12.76 15.62 16.20
C ILE A 42 11.76 15.92 17.32
N GLU A 43 10.57 15.32 17.28
CA GLU A 43 9.58 15.44 18.36
C GLU A 43 10.14 14.89 19.69
N ARG A 44 10.85 13.76 19.66
CA ARG A 44 11.52 13.19 20.85
C ARG A 44 12.57 14.11 21.44
N LEU A 45 13.21 14.94 20.62
CA LEU A 45 14.10 16.02 21.07
C LEU A 45 13.35 17.21 21.71
N GLN A 46 12.03 17.09 21.92
CA GLN A 46 11.13 18.09 22.51
C GLN A 46 10.96 19.35 21.66
N ILE A 47 11.20 19.26 20.35
CA ILE A 47 10.91 20.33 19.41
C ILE A 47 9.51 20.11 18.85
N GLN A 48 8.60 21.07 19.06
CA GLN A 48 7.18 20.94 18.68
C GLN A 48 6.78 21.83 17.50
N GLU A 49 7.60 22.81 17.12
CA GLU A 49 7.33 23.72 16.00
C GLU A 49 8.20 23.39 14.80
N PHE A 50 7.56 23.06 13.67
CA PHE A 50 8.21 22.61 12.44
C PHE A 50 7.87 23.58 11.32
N ALA A 51 8.90 24.12 10.67
CA ALA A 51 8.77 24.83 9.41
C ALA A 51 9.30 23.93 8.28
N VAL A 52 8.39 23.40 7.47
CA VAL A 52 8.70 22.41 6.42
C VAL A 52 8.76 23.11 5.07
N TYR A 53 9.93 23.08 4.44
CA TYR A 53 10.21 23.68 3.15
C TYR A 53 10.14 22.62 2.07
N LEU A 54 9.25 22.81 1.10
CA LEU A 54 8.94 21.82 0.07
C LEU A 54 9.19 22.39 -1.33
N SER A 55 9.56 21.53 -2.27
CA SER A 55 9.64 21.88 -3.69
C SER A 55 9.09 20.76 -4.57
N GLN A 56 9.83 19.68 -4.72
CA GLN A 56 9.43 18.45 -5.39
C GLN A 56 8.67 17.54 -4.41
N TYR A 57 7.68 16.80 -4.91
CA TYR A 57 6.84 15.90 -4.11
C TYR A 57 6.07 16.58 -2.97
N ALA A 58 5.80 17.88 -3.09
CA ALA A 58 5.13 18.67 -2.05
C ALA A 58 3.75 18.07 -1.67
N ASP A 59 2.90 17.77 -2.66
CA ASP A 59 1.57 17.21 -2.43
C ASP A 59 1.62 15.88 -1.64
N GLU A 60 2.55 14.99 -1.99
CA GLU A 60 2.71 13.68 -1.38
C GLU A 60 3.20 13.78 0.07
N ILE A 61 4.12 14.72 0.33
CA ILE A 61 4.66 14.96 1.67
C ILE A 61 3.64 15.67 2.55
N GLU A 62 2.92 16.67 2.04
CA GLU A 62 1.84 17.34 2.77
C GLU A 62 0.71 16.35 3.10
N GLN A 63 0.32 15.51 2.14
CA GLN A 63 -0.67 14.45 2.38
C GLN A 63 -0.19 13.45 3.44
N PHE A 64 1.10 13.10 3.42
CA PHE A 64 1.66 12.15 4.38
C PHE A 64 1.80 12.75 5.78
N LEU A 65 2.32 13.97 5.91
CA LEU A 65 2.60 14.63 7.18
C LEU A 65 1.34 15.28 7.80
N GLY A 66 0.39 15.74 6.99
CA GLY A 66 -0.82 16.42 7.46
C GLY A 66 -0.49 17.73 8.17
N ASP A 67 -1.20 18.06 9.25
CA ASP A 67 -0.93 19.25 10.08
C ASP A 67 0.07 19.01 11.23
N GLY A 68 0.50 17.76 11.41
CA GLY A 68 1.39 17.33 12.49
C GLY A 68 0.68 16.85 13.76
N GLU A 69 -0.66 16.93 13.82
CA GLU A 69 -1.44 16.55 15.01
C GLU A 69 -1.15 15.09 15.45
N ARG A 70 -0.94 14.19 14.47
CA ARG A 70 -0.58 12.77 14.72
C ARG A 70 0.64 12.60 15.63
N TRP A 71 1.56 13.55 15.64
CA TRP A 71 2.76 13.52 16.48
C TRP A 71 2.76 14.58 17.58
N GLY A 72 1.69 15.37 17.73
CA GLY A 72 1.64 16.46 18.69
C GLY A 72 2.57 17.64 18.33
N VAL A 73 2.90 17.80 17.05
CA VAL A 73 3.74 18.89 16.53
C VAL A 73 2.92 19.84 15.67
N LYS A 74 3.33 21.10 15.59
CA LYS A 74 2.74 22.11 14.73
C LYS A 74 3.58 22.27 13.48
N ILE A 75 3.04 21.89 12.33
CA ILE A 75 3.72 22.02 11.03
C ILE A 75 3.25 23.26 10.27
N THR A 76 4.20 24.04 9.76
CA THR A 76 3.96 25.15 8.84
C THR A 76 4.67 24.86 7.52
N TYR A 77 3.92 24.87 6.42
CA TYR A 77 4.45 24.55 5.09
C TYR A 77 4.88 25.81 4.32
N HIS A 78 6.01 25.71 3.64
CA HIS A 78 6.56 26.73 2.76
C HIS A 78 6.96 26.14 1.41
N LEU A 79 6.28 26.56 0.35
CA LEU A 79 6.60 26.14 -1.02
C LEU A 79 7.72 27.00 -1.60
N LEU A 80 8.76 26.34 -2.11
CA LEU A 80 9.88 26.97 -2.81
C LEU A 80 9.91 26.51 -4.27
N LYS A 81 10.40 27.40 -5.14
CA LYS A 81 10.76 27.03 -6.50
C LYS A 81 11.88 25.99 -6.47
N ARG A 82 11.94 25.16 -7.52
CA ARG A 82 13.05 24.23 -7.75
C ARG A 82 14.38 25.00 -7.69
N ASP A 83 15.34 24.47 -6.93
CA ASP A 83 16.65 25.09 -6.62
C ASP A 83 16.61 26.33 -5.70
N GLY A 84 15.50 26.60 -5.03
CA GLY A 84 15.41 27.64 -4.02
C GLY A 84 16.24 27.31 -2.77
N ASN A 85 17.00 28.28 -2.26
CA ASN A 85 17.81 28.11 -1.06
C ASN A 85 16.99 28.45 0.21
N VAL A 86 16.83 27.45 1.08
CA VAL A 86 16.08 27.57 2.35
C VAL A 86 16.78 28.54 3.32
N GLU A 87 18.11 28.46 3.47
CA GLU A 87 18.90 29.32 4.37
C GLU A 87 18.71 30.81 4.02
N GLN A 88 18.73 31.15 2.72
CA GLN A 88 18.48 32.52 2.26
C GLN A 88 17.05 33.00 2.51
N ARG A 89 16.08 32.09 2.54
CA ARG A 89 14.68 32.42 2.82
C ARG A 89 14.46 32.69 4.30
N ILE A 90 15.13 31.94 5.17
CA ILE A 90 15.11 32.11 6.63
C ILE A 90 15.83 33.40 7.03
N SER A 91 16.98 33.70 6.45
CA SER A 91 17.73 34.93 6.78
C SER A 91 16.91 36.20 6.55
N LYS A 92 15.99 36.18 5.57
CA LYS A 92 15.06 37.28 5.27
C LYS A 92 13.76 37.24 6.06
N ALA A 93 13.45 36.14 6.75
CA ALA A 93 12.18 35.99 7.47
C ALA A 93 12.21 36.74 8.81
N LYS A 94 11.11 37.45 9.12
CA LYS A 94 10.95 38.19 10.38
C LYS A 94 10.48 37.31 11.55
N GLU A 95 10.03 36.10 11.25
CA GLU A 95 9.45 35.14 12.21
C GLU A 95 10.49 34.42 13.09
N TYR A 96 11.78 34.57 12.73
CA TYR A 96 12.91 34.02 13.46
C TYR A 96 13.70 35.14 14.13
N ALA A 97 13.87 35.04 15.45
CA ALA A 97 14.71 35.95 16.22
C ALA A 97 16.20 35.71 15.89
N GLU A 98 17.03 36.74 16.04
CA GLU A 98 18.46 36.65 15.70
C GLU A 98 19.25 35.69 16.61
N ASP A 99 18.87 35.61 17.89
CA ASP A 99 19.55 34.82 18.92
C ASP A 99 18.86 33.48 19.22
N GLU A 100 17.74 33.16 18.55
CA GLU A 100 17.07 31.87 18.75
C GLU A 100 17.84 30.76 18.02
N LEU A 101 18.15 29.67 18.74
CA LEU A 101 18.72 28.47 18.15
C LEU A 101 17.65 27.72 17.33
N ILE A 102 18.03 27.34 16.11
CA ILE A 102 17.21 26.64 15.15
C ILE A 102 17.90 25.33 14.79
N LEU A 103 17.13 24.24 14.74
CA LEU A 103 17.60 22.96 14.19
C LEU A 103 17.28 22.92 12.71
N ILE A 104 18.27 22.75 11.85
CA ILE A 104 18.09 22.50 10.42
C ILE A 104 18.29 21.01 10.18
N CYS A 105 17.34 20.40 9.49
CA CYS A 105 17.33 18.98 9.16
C CYS A 105 16.85 18.75 7.72
N ASN A 106 17.10 17.56 7.18
CA ASN A 106 16.64 17.16 5.85
C ASN A 106 15.93 15.80 5.90
N ALA A 107 15.36 15.39 4.76
CA ALA A 107 14.65 14.11 4.63
C ALA A 107 15.53 12.96 4.13
N LEU A 108 16.85 13.14 4.04
CA LEU A 108 17.78 12.16 3.45
C LEU A 108 18.73 11.54 4.46
N SER A 109 18.96 12.22 5.58
CA SER A 109 19.80 11.76 6.66
C SER A 109 19.13 12.04 7.98
N LEU A 110 19.43 11.25 8.98
CA LEU A 110 18.93 11.38 10.34
C LEU A 110 20.11 11.19 11.29
N VAL A 111 20.45 12.24 12.02
CA VAL A 111 21.60 12.25 12.94
C VAL A 111 21.14 11.89 14.34
N LEU A 112 21.85 10.98 15.00
CA LEU A 112 21.55 10.54 16.36
C LEU A 112 22.06 11.56 17.40
N LEU A 113 21.31 12.63 17.60
CA LEU A 113 21.65 13.71 18.53
C LEU A 113 21.40 13.33 20.00
N GLU A 114 22.30 13.78 20.87
CA GLU A 114 22.08 13.84 22.32
C GLU A 114 21.63 15.27 22.70
N PRO A 115 20.93 15.46 23.83
CA PRO A 115 20.46 16.79 24.26
C PRO A 115 21.54 17.87 24.32
N ARG A 116 22.77 17.50 24.72
CA ARG A 116 23.94 18.40 24.75
C ARG A 116 24.27 19.03 23.39
N HIS A 117 23.94 18.35 22.29
CA HIS A 117 24.21 18.84 20.94
C HIS A 117 23.25 19.95 20.51
N LEU A 118 22.14 20.15 21.23
CA LEU A 118 21.17 21.21 20.95
C LEU A 118 21.48 22.53 21.66
N GLU A 119 22.44 22.52 22.60
CA GLU A 119 22.80 23.69 23.42
C GLU A 119 23.78 24.62 22.71
N GLN A 120 24.54 24.12 21.73
CA GLN A 120 25.60 24.88 21.04
C GLN A 120 25.44 24.81 19.52
N ALA A 121 25.79 25.91 18.86
CA ALA A 121 25.80 25.96 17.40
C ALA A 121 26.93 25.10 16.81
N GLY A 122 26.58 24.27 15.83
CA GLY A 122 27.50 23.32 15.21
C GLY A 122 26.90 22.61 13.99
N ILE A 123 27.77 22.07 13.16
CA ILE A 123 27.44 21.24 12.00
C ILE A 123 27.73 19.78 12.34
N PHE A 124 26.80 18.89 11.98
CA PHE A 124 26.96 17.46 12.21
C PHE A 124 27.51 16.75 10.97
N VAL A 125 28.58 16.00 11.18
CA VAL A 125 29.31 15.24 10.15
C VAL A 125 29.14 13.75 10.42
N ALA A 126 28.99 12.96 9.37
CA ALA A 126 28.84 11.52 9.46
C ALA A 126 30.11 10.85 10.02
N GLU A 127 29.98 10.14 11.14
CA GLU A 127 31.10 9.43 11.79
C GLU A 127 31.70 8.34 10.89
N ALA A 128 30.86 7.67 10.09
CA ALA A 128 31.26 6.55 9.24
C ALA A 128 32.10 6.95 8.00
N GLN A 129 32.13 8.23 7.61
CA GLN A 129 32.76 8.69 6.36
C GLN A 129 33.68 9.91 6.51
N LYS A 130 34.06 10.33 7.74
CA LYS A 130 34.96 11.45 8.05
C LYS A 130 35.03 12.51 6.93
N GLU A 131 34.14 13.50 7.02
CA GLU A 131 34.11 14.79 6.26
C GLU A 131 32.86 15.04 5.39
N THR A 132 31.92 14.10 5.24
CA THR A 132 30.67 14.38 4.52
C THR A 132 29.63 15.08 5.43
N PRO A 133 29.20 16.32 5.10
CA PRO A 133 28.17 17.01 5.87
C PRO A 133 26.82 16.31 5.67
N THR A 134 26.16 15.99 6.78
CA THR A 134 24.85 15.30 6.77
C THR A 134 23.70 16.22 6.34
N GLY A 135 23.96 17.53 6.28
CA GLY A 135 22.97 18.59 6.10
C GLY A 135 22.29 19.02 7.41
N TRP A 136 22.48 18.28 8.51
CA TRP A 136 21.97 18.65 9.82
C TRP A 136 22.91 19.63 10.52
N ARG A 137 22.34 20.67 11.12
CA ARG A 137 23.08 21.64 11.93
C ARG A 137 22.17 22.34 12.93
N VAL A 138 22.77 22.81 14.02
CA VAL A 138 22.14 23.74 14.96
C VAL A 138 22.83 25.09 14.79
N CYS A 139 22.07 26.14 14.52
CA CYS A 139 22.63 27.49 14.35
C CYS A 139 21.61 28.56 14.72
N THR A 140 22.11 29.75 15.03
CA THR A 140 21.27 30.96 15.09
C THR A 140 21.07 31.54 13.70
N LYS A 141 20.14 32.49 13.57
CA LYS A 141 19.87 33.15 12.29
C LYS A 141 21.08 33.92 11.75
N SER A 142 21.85 34.56 12.63
CA SER A 142 23.09 35.25 12.27
C SER A 142 24.19 34.33 11.74
N GLN A 143 24.16 33.05 12.15
CA GLN A 143 25.15 32.03 11.79
C GLN A 143 24.75 31.16 10.59
N LEU A 144 23.54 31.33 10.04
CA LEU A 144 23.04 30.54 8.90
C LEU A 144 23.98 30.53 7.69
N LEU A 145 24.61 31.69 7.42
CA LEU A 145 25.48 31.89 6.27
C LEU A 145 26.97 31.88 6.65
N SER A 146 27.29 31.65 7.92
CA SER A 146 28.67 31.65 8.43
C SER A 146 29.30 30.27 8.23
N PRO A 147 30.47 30.16 7.59
CA PRO A 147 31.14 28.87 7.37
C PRO A 147 31.83 28.31 8.63
N ASP A 148 32.02 29.14 9.67
CA ASP A 148 32.83 28.83 10.86
C ASP A 148 32.03 28.21 12.01
N LEU A 149 31.30 27.13 11.73
CA LEU A 149 30.61 26.36 12.76
C LEU A 149 31.46 25.16 13.22
N SER A 150 31.39 24.85 14.52
CA SER A 150 32.07 23.69 15.09
C SER A 150 31.55 22.40 14.45
N LYS A 151 32.46 21.49 14.05
CA LYS A 151 32.08 20.21 13.43
C LYS A 151 32.05 19.12 14.49
N THR A 152 30.91 18.46 14.64
CA THR A 152 30.73 17.33 15.56
C THR A 152 30.46 16.05 14.77
N SER A 153 31.22 14.99 15.05
CA SER A 153 31.05 13.68 14.42
C SER A 153 29.99 12.88 15.17
N VAL A 154 28.97 12.38 14.47
CA VAL A 154 27.86 11.65 15.08
C VAL A 154 27.41 10.50 14.18
N ALA A 155 26.92 9.42 14.79
CA ALA A 155 26.24 8.34 14.08
C ALA A 155 24.98 8.86 13.36
N HIS A 156 24.69 8.30 12.19
CA HIS A 156 23.57 8.75 11.37
C HIS A 156 22.98 7.59 10.56
N LEU A 157 21.70 7.72 10.23
CA LEU A 157 20.99 6.93 9.22
C LEU A 157 20.87 7.78 7.95
N SER A 158 20.93 7.16 6.79
CA SER A 158 20.90 7.84 5.51
C SER A 158 20.22 7.01 4.43
N VAL A 159 19.47 7.70 3.57
CA VAL A 159 18.78 7.14 2.40
C VAL A 159 19.20 7.85 1.12
N VAL A 160 20.37 8.51 1.13
CA VAL A 160 20.89 9.27 -0.02
C VAL A 160 21.08 8.37 -1.25
N ASP A 161 21.57 7.15 -1.03
CA ASP A 161 21.77 6.12 -2.04
C ASP A 161 21.41 4.74 -1.49
N ALA A 162 21.41 3.72 -2.36
CA ALA A 162 21.04 2.37 -1.99
C ALA A 162 22.02 1.71 -1.00
N GLU A 163 23.30 2.09 -1.02
CA GLU A 163 24.31 1.56 -0.12
C GLU A 163 24.16 2.15 1.30
N ALA A 164 23.93 3.46 1.38
CA ALA A 164 23.62 4.19 2.60
C ALA A 164 22.33 3.68 3.24
N TYR A 165 21.30 3.44 2.42
CA TYR A 165 20.06 2.81 2.87
C TYR A 165 20.32 1.42 3.46
N ARG A 166 21.05 0.54 2.76
CA ARG A 166 21.41 -0.79 3.27
C ARG A 166 22.19 -0.71 4.59
N LYS A 167 23.15 0.20 4.71
CA LYS A 167 23.90 0.42 5.96
C LYS A 167 22.98 0.84 7.10
N SER A 168 22.00 1.70 6.82
CA SER A 168 21.02 2.18 7.79
C SER A 168 20.08 1.06 8.27
N VAL A 169 19.63 0.21 7.36
CA VAL A 169 18.83 -1.00 7.68
C VAL A 169 19.61 -1.92 8.61
N LYS A 170 20.88 -2.22 8.28
CA LYS A 170 21.75 -3.04 9.14
C LYS A 170 21.95 -2.44 10.51
N TYR A 171 22.25 -1.14 10.58
CA TYR A 171 22.43 -0.44 11.84
C TYR A 171 21.16 -0.52 12.73
N MET A 172 19.98 -0.30 12.15
CA MET A 172 18.70 -0.42 12.87
C MET A 172 18.48 -1.85 13.40
N MET A 173 18.82 -2.86 12.60
CA MET A 173 18.72 -4.26 13.00
C MET A 173 19.71 -4.65 14.10
N ASP A 174 20.99 -4.26 13.97
CA ASP A 174 22.05 -4.56 14.95
C ASP A 174 21.78 -3.89 16.30
N THR A 175 21.18 -2.70 16.28
CA THR A 175 20.80 -1.95 17.50
C THR A 175 19.44 -2.37 18.06
N ASN A 176 18.79 -3.38 17.48
CA ASN A 176 17.41 -3.78 17.81
C ASN A 176 16.39 -2.61 17.75
N GLY A 177 16.65 -1.59 16.93
CA GLY A 177 15.84 -0.39 16.83
C GLY A 177 15.86 0.50 18.08
N GLN A 178 16.88 0.37 18.95
CA GLN A 178 17.01 1.22 20.13
C GLN A 178 17.01 2.70 19.74
N GLY A 179 16.19 3.50 20.43
CA GLY A 179 16.02 4.92 20.12
C GLY A 179 15.04 5.22 18.99
N PHE A 180 14.40 4.21 18.39
CA PHE A 180 13.43 4.36 17.31
C PHE A 180 12.10 3.66 17.61
N ILE A 181 11.03 4.08 16.95
CA ILE A 181 9.74 3.38 16.99
C ILE A 181 9.71 2.41 15.81
N VAL A 182 9.99 1.15 16.08
CA VAL A 182 9.89 0.06 15.10
C VAL A 182 8.48 -0.53 15.11
N LEU A 183 7.96 -0.89 13.93
CA LEU A 183 6.67 -1.58 13.80
C LEU A 183 6.84 -3.09 13.96
N GLY A 184 5.79 -3.77 14.40
CA GLY A 184 5.81 -5.23 14.58
C GLY A 184 6.20 -5.67 15.98
N LYS A 185 5.79 -6.89 16.34
CA LYS A 185 6.13 -7.50 17.63
C LYS A 185 7.52 -8.12 17.51
N ASN A 186 8.37 -7.86 18.49
CA ASN A 186 9.62 -8.59 18.64
C ASN A 186 9.25 -10.03 19.04
N ALA A 187 9.35 -10.95 18.08
CA ALA A 187 8.94 -12.34 18.25
C ALA A 187 10.01 -13.14 18.99
N ASP A 188 11.28 -12.88 18.66
CA ASP A 188 12.51 -13.46 19.22
C ASP A 188 13.68 -12.47 19.01
N GLN A 189 14.82 -12.67 19.68
CA GLN A 189 15.99 -11.78 19.57
C GLN A 189 16.39 -11.51 18.10
N GLY A 190 16.23 -10.26 17.66
CA GLY A 190 16.56 -9.83 16.29
C GLY A 190 15.50 -10.18 15.23
N ILE A 191 14.30 -10.65 15.60
CA ILE A 191 13.22 -11.00 14.68
C ILE A 191 11.99 -10.12 14.95
N TRP A 192 11.64 -9.28 13.98
CA TRP A 192 10.42 -8.48 14.02
C TRP A 192 9.39 -9.02 13.04
N ILE A 193 8.16 -9.21 13.52
CA ILE A 193 7.06 -9.71 12.69
C ILE A 193 5.83 -8.82 12.87
N GLY A 194 5.32 -8.30 11.74
CA GLY A 194 4.10 -7.52 11.66
C GLY A 194 2.83 -8.40 11.74
N PRO A 195 1.69 -7.82 12.14
CA PRO A 195 0.43 -8.54 12.25
C PRO A 195 -0.07 -9.10 10.91
N GLY A 196 -0.75 -10.26 10.97
CA GLY A 196 -1.40 -10.87 9.81
C GLY A 196 -0.46 -11.62 8.87
N SER A 197 0.84 -11.68 9.18
CA SER A 197 1.83 -12.41 8.38
C SER A 197 1.72 -13.91 8.59
N LYS A 198 1.83 -14.67 7.50
CA LYS A 198 1.74 -16.14 7.45
C LYS A 198 3.09 -16.68 7.02
N ILE A 199 3.72 -17.43 7.91
CA ILE A 199 5.03 -18.03 7.67
C ILE A 199 4.87 -19.54 7.71
N ALA A 200 5.24 -20.23 6.64
CA ALA A 200 5.20 -21.68 6.59
C ALA A 200 6.18 -22.29 7.61
N SER A 201 5.77 -23.37 8.30
CA SER A 201 6.58 -24.00 9.34
C SER A 201 7.90 -24.62 8.86
N SER A 202 8.05 -24.88 7.56
CA SER A 202 9.30 -25.39 6.98
C SER A 202 10.29 -24.29 6.59
N SER A 203 9.87 -23.02 6.60
CA SER A 203 10.75 -21.89 6.28
C SER A 203 11.74 -21.61 7.42
N LYS A 204 12.91 -21.08 7.07
CA LYS A 204 13.99 -20.72 8.00
C LYS A 204 14.14 -19.22 8.05
N ILE A 205 13.95 -18.66 9.24
CA ILE A 205 14.11 -17.24 9.52
C ILE A 205 15.42 -17.07 10.29
N ILE A 206 16.39 -16.37 9.69
CA ILE A 206 17.74 -16.17 10.24
C ILE A 206 17.86 -14.71 10.73
N PRO A 207 18.01 -14.48 12.04
CA PRO A 207 18.14 -13.11 12.55
C PRO A 207 19.49 -12.47 12.16
N PRO A 208 19.57 -11.13 12.08
CA PRO A 208 18.45 -10.20 12.28
C PRO A 208 17.59 -10.07 11.01
N VAL A 209 16.27 -9.93 11.19
CA VAL A 209 15.31 -9.88 10.08
C VAL A 209 14.04 -9.14 10.48
N TYR A 210 13.57 -8.29 9.57
CA TYR A 210 12.32 -7.57 9.70
C TYR A 210 11.29 -8.12 8.72
N ILE A 211 10.13 -8.52 9.21
CA ILE A 211 8.99 -8.98 8.42
C ILE A 211 7.81 -8.07 8.70
N GLY A 212 7.32 -7.37 7.69
CA GLY A 212 6.18 -6.48 7.76
C GLY A 212 4.86 -7.20 8.04
N SER A 213 3.76 -6.46 7.91
CA SER A 213 2.40 -6.94 8.10
C SER A 213 1.88 -7.64 6.83
N GLN A 214 1.00 -8.63 7.00
CA GLN A 214 0.34 -9.34 5.90
C GLN A 214 1.30 -9.98 4.89
N VAL A 215 2.50 -10.36 5.33
CA VAL A 215 3.49 -11.03 4.49
C VAL A 215 3.17 -12.53 4.41
N ASN A 216 3.24 -13.11 3.22
CA ASN A 216 3.10 -14.55 3.02
C ASN A 216 4.45 -15.16 2.63
N ILE A 217 5.00 -16.02 3.50
CA ILE A 217 6.22 -16.76 3.26
C ILE A 217 5.86 -18.24 3.05
N ALA A 218 6.16 -18.75 1.86
CA ALA A 218 5.89 -20.13 1.46
C ALA A 218 6.87 -21.14 2.08
N GLN A 219 6.75 -22.41 1.68
CA GLN A 219 7.56 -23.50 2.21
C GLN A 219 9.01 -23.40 1.76
N ASP A 220 9.92 -23.84 2.64
CA ASP A 220 11.36 -23.98 2.38
C ASP A 220 12.07 -22.67 1.99
N VAL A 221 11.47 -21.53 2.32
CA VAL A 221 12.06 -20.20 2.12
C VAL A 221 13.09 -19.92 3.21
N ILE A 222 14.20 -19.28 2.84
CA ILE A 222 15.22 -18.77 3.76
C ILE A 222 15.19 -17.24 3.74
N VAL A 223 14.92 -16.61 4.88
CA VAL A 223 14.94 -15.15 5.01
C VAL A 223 15.95 -14.72 6.07
N GLY A 224 16.89 -13.89 5.67
CA GLY A 224 17.95 -13.32 6.52
C GLY A 224 19.31 -14.03 6.38
N PRO A 225 20.37 -13.49 6.99
CA PRO A 225 20.37 -12.29 7.85
C PRO A 225 20.25 -10.98 7.06
N TYR A 226 19.92 -9.91 7.77
CA TYR A 226 19.81 -8.53 7.25
C TYR A 226 18.76 -8.36 6.15
N ALA A 227 17.67 -9.10 6.23
CA ALA A 227 16.57 -9.01 5.28
C ALA A 227 15.41 -8.16 5.84
N GLU A 228 14.93 -7.22 5.04
CA GLU A 228 13.76 -6.40 5.36
C GLU A 228 12.64 -6.73 4.36
N ILE A 229 11.53 -7.27 4.86
CA ILE A 229 10.38 -7.63 4.05
C ILE A 229 9.25 -6.62 4.34
N GLY A 230 8.89 -5.84 3.33
CA GLY A 230 7.82 -4.84 3.40
C GLY A 230 6.43 -5.45 3.53
N ASN A 231 5.45 -4.59 3.83
CA ASN A 231 4.07 -5.02 4.03
C ASN A 231 3.47 -5.65 2.76
N GLY A 232 2.65 -6.69 2.93
CA GLY A 232 1.93 -7.34 1.83
C GLY A 232 2.83 -8.08 0.82
N CYS A 233 4.10 -8.32 1.13
CA CYS A 233 4.98 -9.08 0.25
C CYS A 233 4.63 -10.57 0.23
N ILE A 234 4.91 -11.23 -0.89
CA ILE A 234 4.73 -12.67 -1.06
C ILE A 234 6.05 -13.26 -1.52
N ILE A 235 6.54 -14.26 -0.79
CA ILE A 235 7.76 -15.00 -1.13
C ILE A 235 7.37 -16.45 -1.36
N ASP A 236 7.54 -16.92 -2.59
CA ASP A 236 7.15 -18.26 -3.00
C ASP A 236 8.24 -19.31 -2.66
N GLU A 237 7.92 -20.58 -2.88
CA GLU A 237 8.65 -21.75 -2.37
C GLU A 237 10.15 -21.76 -2.74
N ALA A 238 10.97 -22.26 -1.81
CA ALA A 238 12.41 -22.51 -1.99
C ALA A 238 13.24 -21.27 -2.41
N THR A 239 12.77 -20.06 -2.08
CA THR A 239 13.47 -18.81 -2.35
C THR A 239 14.35 -18.39 -1.16
N THR A 240 15.50 -17.77 -1.44
CA THR A 240 16.43 -17.27 -0.43
C THR A 240 16.58 -15.76 -0.54
N VAL A 241 16.42 -15.04 0.57
CA VAL A 241 16.55 -13.58 0.66
C VAL A 241 17.57 -13.23 1.75
N ILE A 242 18.69 -12.64 1.36
CA ILE A 242 19.81 -12.31 2.27
C ILE A 242 20.26 -10.88 2.00
N ASP A 243 20.53 -10.09 3.05
CA ASP A 243 21.06 -8.72 2.91
C ASP A 243 20.29 -7.88 1.87
N SER A 244 18.97 -8.00 1.85
CA SER A 244 18.10 -7.45 0.81
C SER A 244 16.84 -6.87 1.41
N SER A 245 16.35 -5.78 0.82
CA SER A 245 15.11 -5.12 1.22
C SER A 245 14.07 -5.30 0.12
N LEU A 246 12.95 -5.94 0.45
CA LEU A 246 11.77 -6.04 -0.40
C LEU A 246 10.79 -4.95 0.02
N LEU A 247 10.49 -4.02 -0.88
CA LEU A 247 9.52 -2.96 -0.65
C LEU A 247 8.09 -3.48 -0.80
N GLU A 248 7.14 -2.72 -0.26
CA GLU A 248 5.75 -3.13 -0.09
C GLU A 248 5.09 -3.65 -1.37
N GLY A 249 4.31 -4.72 -1.22
CA GLY A 249 3.57 -5.34 -2.32
C GLY A 249 4.43 -6.00 -3.40
N SER A 250 5.67 -6.38 -3.07
CA SER A 250 6.55 -7.13 -3.97
C SER A 250 6.28 -8.64 -3.91
N TYR A 251 6.28 -9.28 -5.08
CA TYR A 251 6.19 -10.73 -5.21
C TYR A 251 7.54 -11.30 -5.66
N LEU A 252 8.07 -12.28 -4.92
CA LEU A 252 9.19 -13.10 -5.35
C LEU A 252 8.71 -14.50 -5.75
N GLY A 253 9.03 -14.89 -6.98
CA GLY A 253 8.77 -16.24 -7.49
C GLY A 253 9.57 -17.34 -6.80
N LYS A 254 9.36 -18.59 -7.25
CA LYS A 254 10.00 -19.80 -6.70
C LYS A 254 11.46 -19.92 -7.11
N TYR A 255 12.26 -20.56 -6.26
CA TYR A 255 13.66 -20.92 -6.54
C TYR A 255 14.57 -19.73 -6.86
N LEU A 256 14.27 -18.56 -6.29
CA LEU A 256 15.09 -17.35 -6.48
C LEU A 256 16.12 -17.21 -5.36
N THR A 257 17.26 -16.60 -5.68
CA THR A 257 18.24 -16.15 -4.69
C THR A 257 18.44 -14.65 -4.85
N VAL A 258 17.98 -13.89 -3.86
CA VAL A 258 18.05 -12.43 -3.83
C VAL A 258 19.05 -12.03 -2.74
N GLN A 259 20.16 -11.43 -3.17
CA GLN A 259 21.24 -11.02 -2.26
C GLN A 259 21.75 -9.63 -2.58
N GLY A 260 21.80 -8.73 -1.58
CA GLY A 260 22.30 -7.38 -1.78
C GLY A 260 21.41 -6.52 -2.67
N CYS A 261 20.11 -6.80 -2.71
CA CYS A 261 19.18 -6.16 -3.64
C CYS A 261 18.13 -5.33 -2.90
N LEU A 262 17.71 -4.23 -3.51
CA LEU A 262 16.51 -3.49 -3.18
C LEU A 262 15.45 -3.80 -4.24
N VAL A 263 14.38 -4.47 -3.85
CA VAL A 263 13.33 -4.95 -4.77
C VAL A 263 12.07 -4.13 -4.56
N GLN A 264 11.53 -3.57 -5.63
CA GLN A 264 10.21 -2.97 -5.66
C GLN A 264 9.45 -3.47 -6.88
N GLN A 265 8.49 -4.37 -6.65
CA GLN A 265 7.67 -4.93 -7.72
C GLN A 265 8.51 -5.63 -8.78
N ASN A 266 8.49 -5.15 -10.04
CA ASN A 266 9.28 -5.69 -11.15
C ASN A 266 10.67 -5.06 -11.31
N GLN A 267 11.06 -4.18 -10.40
CA GLN A 267 12.36 -3.52 -10.42
C GLN A 267 13.24 -4.05 -9.29
N VAL A 268 14.43 -4.50 -9.66
CA VAL A 268 15.45 -5.03 -8.76
C VAL A 268 16.68 -4.17 -8.91
N TRP A 269 17.00 -3.41 -7.87
CA TRP A 269 18.23 -2.66 -7.79
C TRP A 269 19.30 -3.50 -7.11
N ASN A 270 20.35 -3.87 -7.84
CA ASN A 270 21.51 -4.54 -7.26
C ASN A 270 22.47 -3.49 -6.69
N ILE A 271 22.67 -3.52 -5.37
CA ILE A 271 23.44 -2.48 -4.66
C ILE A 271 24.93 -2.61 -4.95
N ALA A 272 25.45 -3.83 -5.11
CA ALA A 272 26.88 -4.06 -5.35
C ALA A 272 27.32 -3.65 -6.77
N LEU A 273 26.43 -3.86 -7.75
CA LEU A 273 26.67 -3.49 -9.15
C LEU A 273 26.20 -2.08 -9.48
N SER A 274 25.54 -1.40 -8.52
CA SER A 274 24.84 -0.13 -8.72
C SER A 274 23.94 -0.13 -9.96
N ALA A 275 23.31 -1.28 -10.25
CA ALA A 275 22.60 -1.52 -11.49
C ALA A 275 21.11 -1.78 -11.22
N LEU A 276 20.25 -1.07 -11.94
CA LEU A 276 18.82 -1.31 -11.94
C LEU A 276 18.46 -2.34 -13.01
N TYR A 277 17.82 -3.43 -12.59
CA TYR A 277 17.29 -4.45 -13.47
C TYR A 277 15.77 -4.44 -13.40
N ARG A 278 15.11 -4.21 -14.54
CA ARG A 278 13.68 -4.47 -14.67
C ARG A 278 13.49 -5.91 -15.12
N ALA A 279 12.88 -6.73 -14.27
CA ALA A 279 12.54 -8.08 -14.62
C ALA A 279 11.54 -8.08 -15.79
N SER A 280 11.91 -8.78 -16.86
CA SER A 280 11.03 -9.03 -18.01
C SER A 280 9.99 -10.11 -17.72
N ASP A 281 10.26 -10.96 -16.74
CA ASP A 281 9.40 -12.06 -16.36
C ASP A 281 8.42 -11.62 -15.27
N ASP A 282 7.19 -11.31 -15.69
CA ASP A 282 6.05 -10.98 -14.81
C ASP A 282 5.78 -12.07 -13.75
N ILE A 283 6.30 -13.29 -13.96
CA ILE A 283 6.14 -14.46 -13.07
C ILE A 283 7.16 -14.43 -11.92
N LEU A 284 8.31 -13.77 -12.09
CA LEU A 284 9.39 -13.80 -11.09
C LEU A 284 9.40 -12.55 -10.19
N PHE A 285 9.03 -11.39 -10.77
CA PHE A 285 8.93 -10.12 -10.07
C PHE A 285 7.75 -9.33 -10.65
N SER A 286 6.55 -9.53 -10.09
CA SER A 286 5.37 -8.73 -10.46
C SER A 286 4.99 -7.77 -9.35
N SER A 287 4.41 -6.63 -9.73
CA SER A 287 3.58 -5.90 -8.78
C SER A 287 2.33 -6.74 -8.50
N VAL A 288 1.93 -6.85 -7.24
CA VAL A 288 0.67 -7.51 -6.87
C VAL A 288 -0.55 -6.82 -7.53
N ASN A 289 -0.35 -5.66 -8.18
CA ASN A 289 -1.40 -4.77 -8.66
C ASN A 289 -1.56 -4.66 -10.21
N GLU A 290 -0.62 -5.13 -11.05
CA GLU A 290 -0.62 -4.87 -12.52
C GLU A 290 -0.97 -6.03 -13.48
N GLN A 291 -1.49 -7.17 -13.04
CA GLN A 291 -1.83 -8.25 -13.98
C GLN A 291 -3.11 -8.06 -14.84
N ASP A 292 -3.40 -6.86 -15.38
CA ASP A 292 -4.65 -6.62 -16.14
C ASP A 292 -4.50 -5.87 -17.50
N SER A 293 -3.36 -6.02 -18.20
CA SER A 293 -3.19 -5.44 -19.55
C SER A 293 -3.53 -6.38 -20.71
N LYS A 294 -3.85 -7.66 -20.47
CA LYS A 294 -4.53 -8.52 -21.47
C LYS A 294 -6.03 -8.46 -21.25
N LYS A 295 -6.80 -7.94 -22.23
CA LYS A 295 -8.27 -7.84 -22.21
C LYS A 295 -8.91 -9.02 -21.46
N PRO A 296 -9.44 -8.86 -20.24
CA PRO A 296 -10.28 -9.88 -19.66
C PRO A 296 -11.63 -9.71 -20.35
N MET A 297 -11.81 -10.39 -21.48
CA MET A 297 -13.17 -10.85 -21.75
C MET A 297 -13.51 -11.73 -20.55
N LEU A 298 -14.60 -11.43 -19.85
CA LEU A 298 -15.18 -12.36 -18.89
C LEU A 298 -15.30 -13.71 -19.60
N ARG A 299 -14.38 -14.65 -19.35
CA ARG A 299 -14.46 -16.02 -19.84
C ARG A 299 -15.08 -16.80 -18.70
N VAL A 300 -16.41 -16.88 -18.71
CA VAL A 300 -17.10 -17.82 -17.84
C VAL A 300 -16.75 -19.23 -18.35
N PRO A 301 -16.30 -20.16 -17.48
CA PRO A 301 -15.96 -21.51 -17.89
C PRO A 301 -17.12 -22.18 -18.66
N LEU A 302 -16.82 -22.91 -19.73
CA LEU A 302 -17.84 -23.58 -20.56
C LEU A 302 -18.72 -24.51 -19.72
N PHE A 303 -18.12 -25.21 -18.74
CA PHE A 303 -18.85 -26.04 -17.81
C PHE A 303 -19.85 -25.24 -16.96
N SER A 304 -19.46 -24.07 -16.45
CA SER A 304 -20.36 -23.20 -15.70
C SER A 304 -21.51 -22.68 -16.55
N ARG A 305 -21.27 -22.39 -17.84
CA ARG A 305 -22.33 -21.97 -18.78
C ARG A 305 -23.28 -23.12 -19.10
N PHE A 306 -22.75 -24.32 -19.32
CA PHE A 306 -23.54 -25.53 -19.54
C PHE A 306 -24.41 -25.84 -18.32
N LEU A 307 -23.83 -25.85 -17.13
CA LEU A 307 -24.54 -26.08 -15.87
C LEU A 307 -25.63 -25.02 -15.65
N ALA A 308 -25.33 -23.73 -15.87
CA ALA A 308 -26.31 -22.67 -15.77
C ALA A 308 -27.44 -22.79 -16.80
N LEU A 309 -27.14 -23.29 -18.01
CA LEU A 309 -28.16 -23.56 -19.03
C LEU A 309 -29.09 -24.69 -18.61
N VAL A 310 -28.54 -25.81 -18.10
CA VAL A 310 -29.33 -26.93 -17.59
C VAL A 310 -30.23 -26.50 -16.43
N LEU A 311 -29.66 -25.80 -15.44
CA LEU A 311 -30.41 -25.29 -14.28
C LEU A 311 -31.43 -24.21 -14.67
N GLY A 312 -31.09 -23.33 -15.60
CA GLY A 312 -31.96 -22.28 -16.13
C GLY A 312 -33.16 -22.84 -16.89
N LEU A 313 -32.95 -23.88 -17.72
CA LEU A 313 -34.04 -24.59 -18.39
C LEU A 313 -34.94 -25.33 -17.40
N ALA A 314 -34.36 -26.00 -16.40
CA ALA A 314 -35.12 -26.68 -15.35
C ALA A 314 -35.97 -25.72 -14.51
N THR A 315 -35.49 -24.49 -14.28
CA THR A 315 -36.18 -23.46 -13.48
C THR A 315 -37.01 -22.48 -14.31
N LEU A 316 -37.12 -22.67 -15.62
CA LEU A 316 -37.90 -21.84 -16.54
C LEU A 316 -39.40 -21.73 -16.16
N PRO A 317 -40.13 -22.80 -15.81
CA PRO A 317 -41.54 -22.68 -15.39
C PRO A 317 -41.68 -21.84 -14.11
N ILE A 318 -40.73 -21.95 -13.20
CA ILE A 318 -40.70 -21.17 -11.95
C ILE A 318 -40.44 -19.69 -12.25
N LEU A 319 -39.48 -19.39 -13.15
CA LEU A 319 -39.18 -18.02 -13.55
C LEU A 319 -40.40 -17.32 -14.17
N LEU A 320 -41.18 -18.04 -14.98
CA LEU A 320 -42.44 -17.53 -15.53
C LEU A 320 -43.46 -17.20 -14.43
N VAL A 321 -43.62 -18.09 -13.44
CA VAL A 321 -44.49 -17.83 -12.28
C VAL A 321 -44.02 -16.62 -11.50
N LEU A 322 -42.72 -16.50 -11.22
CA LEU A 322 -42.15 -15.33 -10.51
C LEU A 322 -42.40 -14.03 -11.27
N TYR A 323 -42.28 -14.05 -12.60
CA TYR A 323 -42.56 -12.90 -13.45
C TYR A 323 -44.04 -12.49 -13.41
N ILE A 324 -44.96 -13.46 -13.50
CA ILE A 324 -46.40 -13.23 -13.38
C ILE A 324 -46.75 -12.72 -11.98
N PHE A 325 -46.20 -13.32 -10.93
CA PHE A 325 -46.40 -12.93 -9.54
C PHE A 325 -45.94 -11.50 -9.29
N GLN A 326 -44.79 -11.11 -9.84
CA GLN A 326 -44.29 -9.75 -9.75
C GLN A 326 -45.20 -8.75 -10.48
N ARG A 327 -45.68 -9.12 -11.68
CA ARG A 327 -46.53 -8.26 -12.51
C ARG A 327 -47.92 -8.06 -11.92
N TYR A 328 -48.55 -9.11 -11.39
CA TYR A 328 -49.95 -9.07 -10.96
C TYR A 328 -50.14 -8.77 -9.47
N ILE A 329 -49.25 -9.27 -8.60
CA ILE A 329 -49.40 -9.08 -7.15
C ILE A 329 -48.69 -7.82 -6.69
N PHE A 330 -47.42 -7.66 -7.08
CA PHE A 330 -46.63 -6.50 -6.67
C PHE A 330 -46.79 -5.28 -7.58
N LYS A 331 -47.47 -5.42 -8.73
CA LYS A 331 -47.64 -4.37 -9.74
C LYS A 331 -46.33 -3.65 -10.14
N LYS A 332 -45.19 -4.35 -10.04
CA LYS A 332 -43.86 -3.82 -10.39
C LYS A 332 -43.40 -4.42 -11.73
N LEU A 333 -42.93 -3.59 -12.65
CA LEU A 333 -42.25 -4.05 -13.86
C LEU A 333 -40.78 -4.37 -13.56
N PRO A 334 -40.11 -5.21 -14.37
CA PRO A 334 -38.67 -5.39 -14.30
C PRO A 334 -37.98 -4.03 -14.45
N GLN A 335 -37.10 -3.69 -13.51
CA GLN A 335 -36.42 -2.40 -13.57
C GLN A 335 -35.10 -2.57 -14.33
N PRO A 336 -34.85 -1.75 -15.38
CA PRO A 336 -33.52 -1.68 -15.96
C PRO A 336 -32.60 -0.99 -14.96
N LEU A 337 -31.62 -1.73 -14.42
CA LEU A 337 -30.58 -1.17 -13.58
C LEU A 337 -29.34 -0.89 -14.43
N THR A 338 -28.91 0.37 -14.45
CA THR A 338 -27.64 0.77 -15.05
C THR A 338 -26.53 0.49 -14.04
N VAL A 339 -25.69 -0.49 -14.36
CA VAL A 339 -24.61 -0.96 -13.49
C VAL A 339 -23.25 -0.62 -14.09
N VAL A 340 -22.26 -0.46 -13.22
CA VAL A 340 -20.86 -0.27 -13.63
C VAL A 340 -20.30 -1.61 -14.13
N VAL A 341 -19.66 -1.60 -15.30
CA VAL A 341 -19.13 -2.81 -15.93
C VAL A 341 -17.77 -3.18 -15.34
N HIS A 342 -17.65 -4.42 -14.88
CA HIS A 342 -16.38 -5.12 -14.69
C HIS A 342 -15.90 -5.69 -16.04
N PRO A 343 -14.60 -5.69 -16.41
CA PRO A 343 -13.47 -4.83 -16.08
C PRO A 343 -13.20 -3.74 -17.14
N GLN A 344 -12.64 -2.61 -16.72
CA GLN A 344 -12.20 -1.52 -17.61
C GLN A 344 -10.66 -1.51 -17.64
N GLN A 345 -10.05 -1.55 -18.83
CA GLN A 345 -8.59 -1.52 -18.97
C GLN A 345 -7.99 -0.30 -18.28
N SER A 346 -6.92 -0.53 -17.51
CA SER A 346 -5.94 0.46 -17.00
C SER A 346 -6.51 1.87 -16.80
N LEU A 347 -7.33 2.06 -15.77
CA LEU A 347 -7.63 3.40 -15.31
C LEU A 347 -6.61 3.78 -14.24
N GLY A 348 -5.65 4.65 -14.59
CA GLY A 348 -5.04 5.51 -13.60
C GLY A 348 -6.12 6.38 -12.93
N PHE A 349 -5.84 6.89 -11.72
CA PHE A 349 -6.80 7.65 -10.91
C PHE A 349 -7.49 8.82 -11.66
N ALA A 350 -6.88 9.33 -12.73
CA ALA A 350 -7.41 10.40 -13.60
C ALA A 350 -8.55 9.97 -14.55
N ALA A 351 -8.81 8.67 -14.76
CA ALA A 351 -9.79 8.19 -15.74
C ALA A 351 -11.18 7.85 -15.15
N LEU A 352 -11.35 7.92 -13.81
CA LEU A 352 -12.59 7.59 -13.08
C LEU A 352 -13.82 8.40 -13.53
N ASP A 353 -13.61 9.46 -14.31
CA ASP A 353 -14.67 10.28 -14.91
C ASP A 353 -15.36 9.61 -16.11
N SER A 354 -14.80 8.53 -16.69
CA SER A 354 -15.31 7.87 -17.90
C SER A 354 -15.85 6.44 -17.67
N LEU A 355 -16.78 6.28 -16.72
CA LEU A 355 -17.35 4.98 -16.36
C LEU A 355 -18.13 4.31 -17.50
N LYS A 356 -17.71 3.10 -17.92
CA LYS A 356 -18.51 2.24 -18.80
C LYS A 356 -19.67 1.61 -18.01
N THR A 357 -20.88 1.76 -18.54
CA THR A 357 -22.10 1.26 -17.91
C THR A 357 -22.79 0.22 -18.79
N ARG A 358 -23.56 -0.68 -18.16
CA ARG A 358 -24.40 -1.68 -18.84
C ARG A 358 -25.77 -1.69 -18.20
N LYS A 359 -26.80 -1.88 -19.01
CA LYS A 359 -28.18 -2.08 -18.53
C LYS A 359 -28.42 -3.56 -18.27
N LEU A 360 -28.82 -3.89 -17.05
CA LEU A 360 -29.28 -5.22 -16.67
C LEU A 360 -30.77 -5.16 -16.35
N SER A 361 -31.52 -6.13 -16.87
CA SER A 361 -32.91 -6.33 -16.45
C SER A 361 -32.90 -7.16 -15.17
N ILE A 362 -33.32 -6.57 -14.07
CA ILE A 362 -33.45 -7.27 -12.78
C ILE A 362 -34.90 -7.23 -12.33
N LEU A 363 -35.34 -8.34 -11.71
CA LEU A 363 -36.68 -8.45 -11.15
C LEU A 363 -36.80 -7.58 -9.89
N ARG A 364 -35.80 -7.64 -8.99
CA ARG A 364 -35.73 -6.78 -7.80
C ARG A 364 -34.33 -6.27 -7.56
N ARG A 365 -34.21 -5.14 -6.87
CA ARG A 365 -32.92 -4.65 -6.37
C ARG A 365 -32.47 -5.54 -5.22
N ARG A 366 -31.16 -5.78 -5.12
CA ARG A 366 -30.59 -6.60 -4.04
C ARG A 366 -30.83 -6.01 -2.65
N LYS A 367 -30.93 -4.68 -2.56
CA LYS A 367 -31.35 -3.96 -1.34
C LYS A 367 -32.79 -4.30 -0.89
N GLU A 368 -33.68 -4.71 -1.80
CA GLU A 368 -35.09 -5.04 -1.48
C GLU A 368 -35.29 -6.51 -1.05
N THR A 369 -34.29 -7.36 -1.26
CA THR A 369 -34.34 -8.80 -0.98
C THR A 369 -33.42 -9.19 0.19
N GLN A 370 -32.96 -8.18 0.94
CA GLN A 370 -32.08 -8.31 2.10
C GLN A 370 -32.67 -9.19 3.20
N GLY A 371 -31.79 -9.94 3.87
CA GLY A 371 -32.10 -10.65 5.12
C GLY A 371 -32.78 -12.02 4.97
N SER A 372 -32.73 -12.65 3.78
CA SER A 372 -33.22 -14.02 3.59
C SER A 372 -32.60 -14.67 2.35
N ILE A 373 -31.86 -15.77 2.57
CA ILE A 373 -31.29 -16.60 1.51
C ILE A 373 -32.38 -17.12 0.56
N TYR A 374 -33.56 -17.46 1.09
CA TYR A 374 -34.71 -17.87 0.27
C TYR A 374 -35.18 -16.76 -0.68
N LYS A 375 -35.26 -15.50 -0.22
CA LYS A 375 -35.59 -14.37 -1.10
C LYS A 375 -34.50 -14.17 -2.16
N HIS A 376 -33.23 -14.29 -1.78
CA HIS A 376 -32.13 -14.22 -2.74
C HIS A 376 -32.21 -15.33 -3.81
N PHE A 377 -32.51 -16.56 -3.41
CA PHE A 377 -32.67 -17.71 -4.29
C PHE A 377 -33.74 -17.46 -5.37
N TRP A 378 -34.95 -17.05 -4.98
CA TRP A 378 -36.04 -16.84 -5.93
C TRP A 378 -35.81 -15.60 -6.83
N TRP A 379 -35.33 -14.49 -6.27
CA TRP A 379 -35.31 -13.21 -6.99
C TRP A 379 -33.99 -12.88 -7.69
N HIS A 380 -32.88 -13.55 -7.32
CA HIS A 380 -31.55 -13.26 -7.85
C HIS A 380 -30.83 -14.48 -8.44
N LEU A 381 -30.90 -15.64 -7.78
CA LEU A 381 -30.21 -16.84 -8.28
C LEU A 381 -30.86 -17.39 -9.56
N ILE A 382 -32.17 -17.66 -9.52
CA ILE A 382 -32.92 -18.24 -10.65
C ILE A 382 -32.88 -17.33 -11.89
N PRO A 383 -33.19 -16.01 -11.80
CA PRO A 383 -33.03 -15.11 -12.95
C PRO A 383 -31.56 -14.95 -13.37
N GLY A 384 -30.63 -15.10 -12.42
CA GLY A 384 -29.20 -14.98 -12.63
C GLY A 384 -28.61 -16.04 -13.55
N PHE A 385 -29.17 -17.24 -13.66
CA PHE A 385 -28.66 -18.27 -14.57
C PHE A 385 -28.54 -17.77 -16.02
N TRP A 386 -29.49 -16.96 -16.48
CA TRP A 386 -29.46 -16.35 -17.82
C TRP A 386 -28.33 -15.32 -17.98
N LEU A 387 -27.89 -14.68 -16.90
CA LEU A 387 -26.70 -13.80 -16.93
C LEU A 387 -25.41 -14.62 -17.11
N ILE A 388 -25.32 -15.82 -16.51
CA ILE A 388 -24.17 -16.72 -16.70
C ILE A 388 -24.14 -17.26 -18.13
N VAL A 389 -25.29 -17.73 -18.64
CA VAL A 389 -25.42 -18.25 -20.02
C VAL A 389 -25.01 -17.18 -21.04
N ALA A 390 -25.44 -15.94 -20.82
CA ALA A 390 -25.10 -14.78 -21.64
C ALA A 390 -23.66 -14.25 -21.45
N ASN A 391 -22.83 -14.95 -20.67
CA ASN A 391 -21.43 -14.59 -20.39
C ASN A 391 -21.29 -13.21 -19.72
N LYS A 392 -22.22 -12.87 -18.82
CA LYS A 392 -22.26 -11.59 -18.11
C LYS A 392 -21.85 -11.71 -16.64
N ALA A 393 -22.03 -12.87 -16.00
CA ALA A 393 -21.66 -13.10 -14.59
C ALA A 393 -21.20 -14.54 -14.35
N ARG A 394 -20.51 -14.79 -13.24
CA ARG A 394 -20.23 -16.12 -12.69
C ARG A 394 -21.26 -16.52 -11.63
N PHE A 395 -21.21 -17.78 -11.19
CA PHE A 395 -22.01 -18.23 -10.04
C PHE A 395 -21.64 -17.47 -8.76
N PHE A 396 -20.33 -17.36 -8.48
CA PHE A 396 -19.79 -16.67 -7.31
C PHE A 396 -18.97 -15.45 -7.74
N GLY A 397 -19.06 -14.36 -6.98
CA GLY A 397 -18.39 -13.11 -7.33
C GLY A 397 -18.99 -11.89 -6.64
N ILE A 398 -18.47 -10.72 -6.99
CA ILE A 398 -18.97 -9.43 -6.47
C ILE A 398 -20.26 -9.06 -7.22
N PRO A 399 -21.30 -8.56 -6.52
CA PRO A 399 -22.53 -8.14 -7.18
C PRO A 399 -22.32 -6.84 -7.94
N TYR A 400 -23.05 -6.69 -9.05
CA TYR A 400 -23.09 -5.42 -9.76
C TYR A 400 -23.62 -4.27 -8.88
N LYS A 401 -22.88 -3.17 -8.83
CA LYS A 401 -23.25 -1.92 -8.17
C LYS A 401 -23.81 -0.90 -9.16
N SER A 402 -24.77 -0.12 -8.67
CA SER A 402 -25.27 1.07 -9.37
C SER A 402 -24.20 2.16 -9.41
N ILE A 403 -24.38 3.17 -10.27
CA ILE A 403 -23.45 4.31 -10.36
C ILE A 403 -23.38 5.05 -9.01
N GLU A 404 -24.52 5.21 -8.34
CA GLU A 404 -24.61 5.87 -7.03
C GLU A 404 -23.84 5.09 -5.96
N ASP A 405 -24.03 3.77 -5.90
CA ASP A 405 -23.35 2.91 -4.93
C ASP A 405 -21.84 2.82 -5.21
N PHE A 406 -21.43 2.87 -6.47
CA PHE A 406 -20.02 2.86 -6.86
C PHE A 406 -19.31 4.15 -6.46
N LYS A 407 -19.95 5.32 -6.63
CA LYS A 407 -19.36 6.62 -6.27
C LYS A 407 -19.16 6.81 -4.77
N LYS A 408 -19.90 6.08 -3.94
CA LYS A 408 -19.72 6.06 -2.48
C LYS A 408 -18.44 5.33 -2.04
N LEU A 409 -17.85 4.50 -2.90
CA LEU A 409 -16.63 3.76 -2.57
C LEU A 409 -15.42 4.68 -2.59
N SER A 410 -14.43 4.38 -1.74
CA SER A 410 -13.13 5.07 -1.76
C SER A 410 -12.35 4.76 -3.06
N LYS A 411 -11.37 5.59 -3.44
CA LYS A 411 -10.69 5.51 -4.74
C LYS A 411 -9.97 4.17 -4.98
N ASP A 412 -9.29 3.64 -3.98
CA ASP A 412 -8.59 2.35 -4.07
C ASP A 412 -9.56 1.21 -4.37
N TRP A 413 -10.80 1.35 -3.90
CA TRP A 413 -11.84 0.36 -3.96
C TRP A 413 -12.70 0.45 -5.19
N GLN A 414 -12.86 1.66 -5.73
CA GLN A 414 -13.31 1.83 -7.09
C GLN A 414 -12.36 1.08 -8.04
N GLY A 415 -11.04 1.18 -7.82
CA GLY A 415 -10.04 0.40 -8.54
C GLY A 415 -10.22 -1.11 -8.40
N LEU A 416 -10.32 -1.62 -7.17
CA LEU A 416 -10.47 -3.06 -6.92
C LEU A 416 -11.80 -3.63 -7.42
N TYR A 417 -12.91 -2.92 -7.22
CA TYR A 417 -14.21 -3.30 -7.76
C TYR A 417 -14.15 -3.42 -9.28
N LEU A 418 -13.51 -2.47 -9.98
CA LEU A 418 -13.37 -2.52 -11.44
C LEU A 418 -12.51 -3.70 -11.92
N LYS A 419 -11.58 -4.20 -11.10
CA LYS A 419 -10.77 -5.40 -11.39
C LYS A 419 -11.46 -6.71 -11.01
N SER A 420 -12.47 -6.69 -10.14
CA SER A 420 -13.14 -7.88 -9.65
C SER A 420 -14.05 -8.58 -10.67
N ILE A 421 -14.39 -9.83 -10.38
CA ILE A 421 -15.23 -10.66 -11.24
C ILE A 421 -16.69 -10.63 -10.76
N PRO A 422 -17.66 -10.29 -11.64
CA PRO A 422 -19.06 -10.21 -11.26
C PRO A 422 -19.64 -11.60 -11.03
N GLY A 423 -20.41 -11.75 -9.95
CA GLY A 423 -21.10 -12.98 -9.59
C GLY A 423 -22.53 -12.76 -9.13
N ILE A 424 -23.30 -13.85 -9.12
CA ILE A 424 -24.72 -13.83 -8.71
C ILE A 424 -24.88 -14.15 -7.23
N ILE A 425 -24.01 -14.97 -6.66
CA ILE A 425 -23.88 -15.23 -5.23
C ILE A 425 -22.63 -14.51 -4.75
N CYS A 426 -22.78 -13.64 -3.75
CA CYS A 426 -21.64 -13.03 -3.07
C CYS A 426 -21.50 -13.62 -1.67
N GLU A 427 -20.30 -13.44 -1.11
CA GLU A 427 -20.00 -13.90 0.24
C GLU A 427 -20.91 -13.29 1.30
N ALA A 428 -21.28 -12.02 1.15
CA ALA A 428 -22.17 -11.34 2.09
C ALA A 428 -23.56 -11.96 2.16
N ASP A 429 -24.08 -12.53 1.05
CA ASP A 429 -25.39 -13.19 1.04
C ASP A 429 -25.39 -14.51 1.83
N VAL A 430 -24.20 -15.06 2.08
CA VAL A 430 -23.99 -16.37 2.73
C VAL A 430 -23.60 -16.20 4.18
N LEU A 431 -22.78 -15.20 4.51
CA LEU A 431 -22.24 -15.01 5.85
C LEU A 431 -23.16 -14.24 6.79
N TYR A 432 -24.06 -13.41 6.24
CA TYR A 432 -24.87 -12.52 7.06
C TYR A 432 -26.37 -12.78 6.87
N ASP A 433 -27.03 -13.16 7.96
CA ASP A 433 -28.49 -13.37 7.99
C ASP A 433 -29.28 -12.07 7.81
N SER A 434 -28.68 -10.93 8.19
CA SER A 434 -29.18 -9.58 7.96
C SER A 434 -28.11 -8.76 7.23
N TYR A 435 -28.52 -7.86 6.33
CA TYR A 435 -27.55 -7.14 5.50
C TYR A 435 -26.67 -6.27 6.39
N PRO A 436 -25.36 -6.48 6.37
CA PRO A 436 -24.47 -5.75 7.26
C PRO A 436 -24.35 -4.29 6.82
N GLY A 437 -23.86 -3.42 7.69
CA GLY A 437 -23.57 -2.02 7.34
C GLY A 437 -22.67 -1.91 6.08
N GLU A 438 -22.71 -0.75 5.41
CA GLU A 438 -21.98 -0.55 4.13
C GLU A 438 -20.48 -0.96 4.25
N ASP A 439 -19.85 -0.74 5.41
CA ASP A 439 -18.45 -1.08 5.69
C ASP A 439 -18.16 -2.59 5.79
N LEU A 440 -19.07 -3.35 6.41
CA LEU A 440 -18.95 -4.80 6.59
C LEU A 440 -19.27 -5.56 5.31
N LEU A 441 -20.25 -5.08 4.54
CA LEU A 441 -20.53 -5.57 3.19
C LEU A 441 -19.27 -5.44 2.33
N PHE A 442 -18.66 -4.26 2.39
CA PHE A 442 -17.45 -3.93 1.66
C PHE A 442 -16.25 -4.79 2.08
N ALA A 443 -16.05 -5.03 3.38
CA ALA A 443 -15.01 -5.93 3.88
C ALA A 443 -15.18 -7.38 3.37
N SER A 444 -16.42 -7.87 3.28
CA SER A 444 -16.68 -9.21 2.74
C SER A 444 -16.43 -9.29 1.23
N GLU A 445 -16.78 -8.27 0.46
CA GLU A 445 -16.53 -8.25 -0.99
C GLU A 445 -15.01 -8.26 -1.31
N MET A 446 -14.17 -7.67 -0.45
CA MET A 446 -12.71 -7.81 -0.57
C MET A 446 -12.20 -9.18 -0.31
N TYR A 447 -12.64 -9.74 0.81
CA TYR A 447 -12.13 -11.01 1.27
C TYR A 447 -12.35 -12.06 0.18
N TYR A 448 -13.55 -12.06 -0.42
CA TYR A 448 -13.85 -12.86 -1.59
C TYR A 448 -12.89 -12.61 -2.77
N THR A 449 -12.60 -11.34 -3.11
CA THR A 449 -11.71 -11.00 -4.24
C THR A 449 -10.30 -11.56 -4.05
N VAL A 450 -9.78 -11.54 -2.82
CA VAL A 450 -8.45 -12.04 -2.49
C VAL A 450 -8.43 -13.57 -2.38
N MET A 451 -9.51 -14.16 -1.85
CA MET A 451 -9.59 -15.59 -1.52
C MET A 451 -10.24 -16.44 -2.62
N GLU A 452 -10.57 -15.86 -3.78
CA GLU A 452 -11.25 -16.56 -4.87
C GLU A 452 -10.47 -17.83 -5.25
N SER A 453 -11.05 -18.99 -4.96
CA SER A 453 -10.52 -20.28 -5.37
C SER A 453 -11.65 -21.30 -5.56
N PRO A 454 -11.45 -22.35 -6.36
CA PRO A 454 -12.46 -23.40 -6.52
C PRO A 454 -12.86 -24.05 -5.18
N LYS A 455 -11.90 -24.23 -4.27
CA LYS A 455 -12.15 -24.75 -2.92
C LYS A 455 -13.00 -23.77 -2.09
N TYR A 456 -12.69 -22.48 -2.16
CA TYR A 456 -13.45 -21.45 -1.46
C TYR A 456 -14.90 -21.37 -1.96
N ASN A 457 -15.09 -21.37 -3.28
CA ASN A 457 -16.42 -21.34 -3.90
C ASN A 457 -17.26 -22.57 -3.56
N ALA A 458 -16.65 -23.75 -3.48
CA ALA A 458 -17.34 -24.96 -3.02
C ALA A 458 -17.78 -24.86 -1.55
N SER A 459 -16.94 -24.28 -0.68
CA SER A 459 -17.30 -24.04 0.72
C SER A 459 -18.44 -23.02 0.86
N LEU A 460 -18.43 -21.97 0.02
CA LEU A 460 -19.46 -20.95 -0.02
C LEU A 460 -20.80 -21.52 -0.48
N PHE A 461 -20.78 -22.39 -1.49
CA PHE A 461 -21.97 -23.10 -1.98
C PHE A 461 -22.58 -23.99 -0.90
N LEU A 462 -21.76 -24.76 -0.18
CA LEU A 462 -22.23 -25.63 0.90
C LEU A 462 -22.90 -24.83 2.02
N ARG A 463 -22.44 -23.61 2.28
CA ARG A 463 -23.06 -22.70 3.25
C ARG A 463 -24.33 -22.06 2.71
N TYR A 464 -24.41 -21.77 1.40
CA TYR A 464 -25.60 -21.20 0.77
C TYR A 464 -26.79 -22.19 0.70
N VAL A 465 -26.51 -23.49 0.66
CA VAL A 465 -27.54 -24.54 0.58
C VAL A 465 -27.97 -25.06 1.98
N LYS A 466 -27.13 -24.84 3.00
CA LYS A 466 -27.49 -25.09 4.40
C LYS A 466 -28.45 -24.02 4.90
#